data_AF-A0AA43D9F3-F1
#
_entry.id   AF-A0AA43D9F3-F1
#
_cell.length_a   1.000
_cell.length_b   1.000
_cell.length_c   1.000
_cell.angle_alpha   90.00
_cell.angle_beta   90.00
_cell.angle_gamma   90.00
#
_symmetry.space_group_name_H-M   'P 1'
#
loop_
_entity.id
_entity.type
_entity.pdbx_description
1 polymer ?
#
loop_
_entity_poly.entity_id
_entity_poly.type
_entity_poly.pdbx_seq_one_letter_code
_entity_poly.pdbx_strand_id
1 'polypeptide(L)'
;MDFEAYLLSKKIDSAAFLKAEPDVWSAWKREFDQIHPKSFTAQKLYLINPIRRKYLLKQEPEKIAMKSQSPIPGMSPAVTSPNPVVPKPKPVMPKPVFKPKPKTD
;
A
#
# COMPACT_ATOMS: atom_id res chain seq x y z
N MET A 1 -9.16 17.30 14.67
CA MET A 1 -9.24 15.88 15.07
C MET A 1 -7.84 15.34 14.93
N ASP A 2 -7.23 14.85 16.00
CA ASP A 2 -5.83 14.41 15.95
C ASP A 2 -5.66 13.11 15.17
N PHE A 3 -4.48 12.93 14.58
CA PHE A 3 -4.13 11.72 13.84
C PHE A 3 -4.25 10.46 14.70
N GLU A 4 -3.86 10.54 15.97
CA GLU A 4 -3.97 9.42 16.92
C GLU A 4 -5.44 9.07 17.24
N ALA A 5 -6.28 10.07 17.48
CA ALA A 5 -7.72 9.88 17.66
C ALA A 5 -8.38 9.30 16.41
N TYR A 6 -7.91 9.68 15.22
CA TYR A 6 -8.32 9.08 13.96
C TYR A 6 -7.90 7.60 13.86
N LEU A 7 -6.67 7.24 14.19
CA LEU A 7 -6.21 5.83 14.19
C LEU A 7 -7.04 4.98 15.15
N LEU A 8 -7.30 5.48 16.37
CA LEU A 8 -8.18 4.84 17.35
C LEU A 8 -9.60 4.63 16.78
N SER A 9 -10.17 5.63 16.09
CA SER A 9 -11.47 5.49 15.40
C SER A 9 -11.50 4.40 14.32
N LYS A 10 -10.33 4.03 13.77
CA LYS A 10 -10.15 2.93 12.82
C LYS A 10 -9.80 1.59 13.47
N LYS A 11 -9.79 1.50 14.81
CA LYS A 11 -9.33 0.34 15.59
C LYS A 11 -7.86 0.00 15.35
N ILE A 12 -7.02 1.01 15.11
CA ILE A 12 -5.58 0.88 14.92
C ILE A 12 -4.88 1.39 16.18
N ASP A 13 -3.95 0.62 16.73
CA ASP A 13 -3.09 1.10 17.80
C ASP A 13 -2.00 2.02 17.25
N SER A 14 -2.04 3.30 17.66
CA SER A 14 -1.04 4.30 17.31
C SER A 14 0.35 3.93 17.87
N ALA A 15 0.41 3.34 19.07
CA ALA A 15 1.67 3.03 19.73
C ALA A 15 2.39 1.85 19.06
N ALA A 16 1.68 0.77 18.70
CA ALA A 16 2.24 -0.31 17.90
C ALA A 16 2.62 0.14 16.48
N PHE A 17 1.80 0.99 15.83
CA PHE A 17 2.11 1.49 14.50
C PHE A 17 3.38 2.36 14.49
N LEU A 18 3.52 3.31 15.44
CA LEU A 18 4.71 4.15 15.58
C LEU A 18 5.97 3.35 15.93
N LYS A 19 5.86 2.30 16.76
CA LYS A 19 7.00 1.42 17.10
C LYS A 19 7.49 0.58 15.91
N ALA A 20 6.59 0.18 15.02
CA ALA A 20 6.94 -0.64 13.88
C ALA A 20 7.43 0.16 12.67
N GLU A 21 6.76 1.29 12.36
CA GLU A 21 7.00 2.08 11.15
C GLU A 21 6.93 3.60 11.46
N PRO A 22 7.86 4.16 12.27
CA PRO A 22 7.82 5.57 12.72
C PRO A 22 7.93 6.59 11.59
N ASP A 23 8.66 6.24 10.52
CA ASP A 23 8.82 7.04 9.31
C ASP A 23 7.47 7.21 8.59
N VAL A 24 6.75 6.09 8.40
CA VAL A 24 5.43 6.05 7.77
C VAL A 24 4.41 6.80 8.63
N TRP A 25 4.43 6.61 9.95
CA TRP A 25 3.58 7.34 10.90
C TRP A 25 3.79 8.87 10.78
N SER A 26 5.06 9.31 10.71
CA SER A 26 5.41 10.74 10.63
C SER A 26 5.02 11.37 9.29
N ALA A 27 5.22 10.66 8.19
CA ALA A 27 4.76 11.07 6.87
C ALA A 27 3.22 11.16 6.82
N TRP A 28 2.53 10.15 7.36
CA TRP A 28 1.07 10.10 7.40
C TRP A 28 0.47 11.21 8.26
N LYS A 29 1.09 11.53 9.40
CA LYS A 29 0.70 12.68 10.22
C LYS A 29 0.79 14.00 9.44
N ARG A 30 1.92 14.26 8.75
CA ARG A 30 2.07 15.45 7.91
C ARG A 30 1.07 15.52 6.75
N GLU A 31 0.73 14.40 6.13
CA GLU A 31 -0.32 14.35 5.10
C GLU A 31 -1.71 14.59 5.70
N PHE A 32 -2.01 13.99 6.85
CA PHE A 32 -3.29 14.10 7.54
C PHE A 32 -3.55 15.52 8.06
N ASP A 33 -2.52 16.24 8.49
CA ASP A 33 -2.63 17.67 8.86
C ASP A 33 -2.95 18.57 7.66
N GLN A 34 -2.68 18.11 6.42
CA GLN A 34 -2.97 18.86 5.18
C GLN A 34 -4.36 18.55 4.58
N ILE A 35 -4.99 17.42 4.90
CA ILE A 35 -6.25 16.99 4.25
C ILE A 35 -7.28 16.43 5.24
N HIS A 36 -8.56 16.65 4.94
CA HIS A 36 -9.65 16.17 5.80
C HIS A 36 -9.59 14.63 6.03
N PRO A 37 -9.89 14.12 7.25
CA PRO A 37 -9.73 12.69 7.59
C PRO A 37 -10.46 11.71 6.65
N LYS A 38 -11.60 12.12 6.08
CA LYS A 38 -12.34 11.33 5.08
C LYS A 38 -11.55 11.18 3.76
N SER A 39 -10.91 12.24 3.30
CA SER A 39 -10.07 12.25 2.09
C SER A 39 -8.79 11.44 2.30
N PHE A 40 -8.14 11.59 3.45
CA PHE A 40 -7.01 10.74 3.85
C PHE A 40 -7.38 9.25 3.85
N THR A 41 -8.53 8.90 4.46
CA THR A 41 -9.04 7.52 4.47
C THR A 41 -9.21 6.97 3.06
N ALA A 42 -9.75 7.77 2.12
CA ALA A 42 -9.98 7.34 0.74
C ALA A 42 -8.67 7.11 -0.02
N GLN A 43 -7.71 8.04 0.10
CA GLN A 43 -6.40 7.94 -0.57
C GLN A 43 -5.56 6.78 -0.04
N LYS A 44 -5.56 6.56 1.28
CA LYS A 44 -4.71 5.57 1.96
C LYS A 44 -5.45 4.28 2.31
N LEU A 45 -6.68 4.05 1.83
CA LEU A 45 -7.53 2.90 2.18
C LEU A 45 -6.80 1.55 2.04
N TYR A 46 -6.07 1.38 0.94
CA TYR A 46 -5.30 0.17 0.63
C TYR A 46 -4.13 -0.08 1.59
N LEU A 47 -3.64 0.95 2.29
CA LEU A 47 -2.56 0.86 3.29
C LEU A 47 -3.12 0.79 4.71
N ILE A 48 -4.22 1.52 4.99
CA ILE A 48 -4.95 1.48 6.26
C ILE A 48 -5.48 0.06 6.54
N ASN A 49 -5.98 -0.64 5.52
CA ASN A 49 -6.50 -2.01 5.66
C ASN A 49 -5.47 -3.04 6.19
N PRO A 50 -4.26 -3.20 5.61
CA PRO A 50 -3.24 -4.07 6.18
C PRO A 50 -2.71 -3.57 7.52
N ILE A 51 -2.53 -2.26 7.72
CA ILE A 51 -2.12 -1.68 9.02
C ILE A 51 -3.14 -2.03 10.11
N ARG A 52 -4.45 -1.95 9.84
CA ARG A 52 -5.52 -2.39 10.77
C ARG A 52 -5.49 -3.89 11.07
N ARG A 53 -4.91 -4.72 10.20
CA ARG A 53 -4.73 -6.16 10.44
C ARG A 53 -3.43 -6.46 11.21
N LYS A 54 -2.38 -5.65 11.03
CA LYS A 54 -1.09 -5.78 11.74
C LYS A 54 -1.15 -5.22 13.17
N TYR A 55 -1.77 -4.05 13.34
CA TYR A 55 -1.80 -3.29 14.61
C TYR A 55 -3.25 -3.07 15.06
N LEU A 56 -4.04 -4.16 15.06
CA LEU A 56 -5.41 -4.12 15.55
C LEU A 56 -5.41 -3.76 17.03
N LEU A 57 -6.21 -2.77 17.43
CA LEU A 57 -6.38 -2.35 18.82
C LEU A 57 -7.18 -3.43 19.59
N LYS A 58 -6.50 -4.53 19.93
CA LYS A 58 -6.98 -5.55 20.86
C LYS A 58 -6.57 -5.11 22.26
N GLN A 59 -7.52 -5.14 23.19
CA GLN A 59 -7.23 -4.78 24.57
C GLN A 59 -6.29 -5.83 25.19
N GLU A 60 -5.35 -5.33 25.99
CA GLU A 60 -4.19 -6.00 26.61
C GLU A 60 -2.98 -6.37 25.74
N PRO A 61 -1.76 -6.33 26.34
CA PRO A 61 -0.54 -6.05 25.59
C PRO A 61 0.49 -7.18 25.71
N GLU A 62 0.81 -7.86 24.61
CA GLU A 62 2.02 -8.68 24.59
C GLU A 62 2.87 -8.51 23.32
N LYS A 63 4.19 -8.52 23.56
CA LYS A 63 5.24 -8.21 22.60
C LYS A 63 5.46 -9.41 21.68
N ILE A 64 5.24 -9.31 20.37
CA ILE A 64 5.80 -10.29 19.43
C ILE A 64 6.50 -9.62 18.24
N ALA A 65 7.82 -9.84 18.25
CA ALA A 65 8.74 -9.92 17.11
C ALA A 65 8.96 -8.70 16.20
N MET A 66 10.13 -8.09 16.40
CA MET A 66 11.05 -7.88 15.28
C MET A 66 11.18 -9.18 14.47
N LYS A 67 10.91 -9.13 13.16
CA LYS A 67 11.59 -9.98 12.19
C LYS A 67 11.97 -9.09 11.01
N SER A 68 13.01 -8.28 11.21
CA SER A 68 14.37 -8.61 10.80
C SER A 68 14.45 -8.96 9.31
N GLN A 69 15.15 -8.09 8.58
CA GLN A 69 15.76 -8.47 7.32
C GLN A 69 16.67 -9.67 7.58
N SER A 70 16.63 -10.65 6.69
CA SER A 70 17.77 -11.50 6.44
C SER A 70 17.84 -11.67 4.92
N PRO A 71 18.97 -11.35 4.27
CA PRO A 71 19.17 -11.73 2.88
C PRO A 71 19.21 -13.27 2.79
N ILE A 72 19.08 -13.80 1.57
CA ILE A 72 19.43 -15.19 1.30
C ILE A 72 20.81 -15.19 0.63
N PRO A 73 21.91 -15.41 1.37
CA PRO A 73 23.21 -15.64 0.77
C PRO A 73 23.39 -17.14 0.45
N GLY A 74 23.77 -17.46 -0.78
CA GLY A 74 24.48 -18.71 -1.08
C GLY A 74 23.65 -19.98 -1.34
N MET A 75 22.86 -20.00 -2.42
CA MET A 75 22.58 -21.24 -3.17
C MET A 75 22.88 -21.01 -4.66
N SER A 76 24.09 -21.34 -5.08
CA SER A 76 24.63 -21.38 -6.46
C SER A 76 25.86 -22.30 -6.49
N PRO A 77 26.26 -22.91 -7.63
CA PRO A 77 25.65 -22.96 -8.97
C PRO A 77 24.86 -24.30 -9.14
N ALA A 78 24.52 -24.89 -10.30
CA ALA A 78 24.75 -24.63 -11.74
C ALA A 78 23.49 -25.07 -12.54
N VAL A 79 22.91 -24.24 -13.43
CA VAL A 79 23.20 -24.08 -14.88
C VAL A 79 22.86 -25.32 -15.75
N THR A 80 21.87 -25.13 -16.64
CA THR A 80 21.61 -25.72 -17.99
C THR A 80 20.08 -25.83 -18.17
N SER A 81 19.38 -25.26 -19.17
CA SER A 81 19.77 -24.44 -20.32
C SER A 81 18.60 -23.54 -20.80
N PRO A 82 18.77 -22.62 -21.77
CA PRO A 82 17.88 -21.46 -21.96
C PRO A 82 16.77 -21.63 -23.02
N ASN A 83 15.69 -20.84 -22.90
CA ASN A 83 14.99 -20.21 -24.03
C ASN A 83 14.02 -19.08 -23.56
N PRO A 84 13.46 -18.21 -24.44
CA PRO A 84 13.63 -16.77 -24.22
C PRO A 84 12.36 -15.98 -23.86
N VAL A 85 12.60 -14.73 -23.51
CA VAL A 85 11.64 -13.69 -23.10
C VAL A 85 10.48 -13.50 -24.08
N VAL A 86 9.23 -13.54 -23.57
CA VAL A 86 8.10 -12.80 -24.13
C VAL A 86 7.27 -12.18 -22.99
N PRO A 87 7.18 -10.84 -22.87
CA PRO A 87 6.35 -10.19 -21.86
C PRO A 87 4.87 -10.20 -22.27
N LYS A 88 3.98 -10.63 -21.37
CA LYS A 88 2.53 -10.63 -21.62
C LYS A 88 1.99 -9.18 -21.55
N PRO A 89 1.35 -8.64 -22.60
CA PRO A 89 1.06 -7.20 -22.70
C PRO A 89 -0.10 -6.75 -21.81
N LYS A 90 -0.05 -5.47 -21.41
CA LYS A 90 -1.15 -4.76 -20.72
C LYS A 90 -2.33 -4.58 -21.70
N PRO A 91 -3.59 -4.64 -21.23
CA PRO A 91 -4.74 -4.35 -22.09
C PRO A 91 -4.76 -2.86 -22.45
N VAL A 92 -4.53 -2.55 -23.72
CA VAL A 92 -4.70 -1.20 -24.27
C VAL A 92 -6.17 -0.99 -24.58
N MET A 93 -6.84 -0.06 -23.89
CA MET A 93 -8.20 0.33 -24.23
C MET A 93 -8.23 0.88 -25.67
N PRO A 94 -9.12 0.39 -26.56
CA PRO A 94 -9.21 0.93 -27.91
C PRO A 94 -9.70 2.38 -27.85
N LYS A 95 -8.94 3.29 -28.47
CA LYS A 95 -9.34 4.69 -28.63
C LYS A 95 -10.61 4.76 -29.49
N PRO A 96 -11.60 5.60 -29.16
CA PRO A 96 -12.81 5.73 -29.97
C PRO A 96 -12.46 6.35 -31.33
N VAL A 97 -12.71 5.61 -32.41
CA VAL A 97 -12.52 6.09 -33.78
C VAL A 97 -13.74 6.92 -34.19
N PHE A 98 -13.56 8.23 -34.30
CA PHE A 98 -14.57 9.12 -34.85
C PHE A 98 -14.66 8.92 -36.37
N LYS A 99 -15.75 8.30 -36.84
CA LYS A 99 -16.03 8.20 -38.29
C LYS A 99 -16.72 9.49 -38.75
N PRO A 100 -16.15 10.28 -39.68
CA PRO A 100 -16.87 11.40 -40.27
C PRO A 100 -18.08 10.88 -41.07
N LYS A 101 -19.23 11.54 -40.93
CA LYS A 101 -20.41 11.23 -41.75
C LYS A 101 -20.13 11.64 -43.21
N PRO A 102 -20.59 10.88 -44.20
CA PRO A 102 -20.58 11.34 -45.58
C PRO A 102 -21.45 12.61 -45.69
N LYS A 103 -21.00 13.58 -46.48
CA LYS A 103 -21.86 14.67 -46.93
C LYS A 103 -22.84 14.07 -47.94
N THR A 104 -24.13 14.15 -47.64
CA THR A 104 -25.15 14.11 -48.68
C THR A 104 -25.12 15.47 -49.39
N ASP A 105 -25.24 15.43 -50.71
CA ASP A 105 -25.42 16.60 -51.58
C ASP A 105 -26.77 17.30 -51.29
#